data_AF-A0A6P6RG66-F1
#
_entry.id   AF-A0A6P6RG66-F1
#
_cell.length_a   1.000
_cell.length_b   1.000
_cell.length_c   1.000
_cell.angle_alpha   90.00
_cell.angle_beta   90.00
_cell.angle_gamma   90.00
#
_symmetry.space_group_name_H-M   'P 1'
#
loop_
_entity.id
_entity.type
_entity.pdbx_description
1 polymer ?
#
loop_
_entity_poly.entity_id
_entity_poly.type
_entity_poly.pdbx_seq_one_letter_code
_entity_poly.pdbx_strand_id
1 'polypeptide(L)'
;MAACNFSGLRSISHRIFIIGLPVLLLVQLLVSLTVPRATNDVSGDEPAVLVISIEKRGGSASSEVRKNEGDLESSVFGLWTDEGDSRLTGYHDENELEGLQVNSDSLVMQTAAIELVLQPWASEHPSFFAELQRLTQFITTTEVKCSVVQDSDGNQSTHSPGHLDVLCINHWKGKWGCVAYSFSLDGKDAAFLDTMLYAGCEVHRFDPSGRGIREPASIKNHRAWLDWRNPLRHAGLVGNVPHRLLDIMDSLGHTMVDVLRMDLESAEWRILESWIKDGTLRRINQLILTIHMQWAGFEVGGVEEEVVRFWYSVLKALRISGLQLVHSAHGPGHIVLRHKLADSHSSYTLSWIRTSEQPR
;
A
#
# COMPACT_ATOMS: atom_id res chain seq x y z
N MET A 1 -55.15 -24.47 46.37
CA MET A 1 -53.96 -24.16 45.56
C MET A 1 -54.23 -22.84 44.84
N ALA A 2 -53.42 -21.83 45.12
CA ALA A 2 -53.63 -20.45 44.67
C ALA A 2 -53.14 -20.24 43.24
N ALA A 3 -53.95 -19.56 42.42
CA ALA A 3 -53.59 -19.12 41.08
C ALA A 3 -52.89 -17.76 41.14
N CYS A 4 -51.65 -17.66 40.65
CA CYS A 4 -50.93 -16.40 40.49
C CYS A 4 -51.17 -15.82 39.09
N ASN A 5 -51.63 -14.57 39.05
CA ASN A 5 -51.90 -13.77 37.85
C ASN A 5 -50.60 -13.29 37.18
N PHE A 6 -50.39 -13.64 35.92
CA PHE A 6 -49.20 -13.30 35.11
C PHE A 6 -49.39 -12.08 34.19
N SER A 7 -50.24 -11.11 34.57
CA SER A 7 -50.57 -9.95 33.72
C SER A 7 -49.79 -8.66 34.02
N GLY A 8 -49.05 -8.58 35.15
CA GLY A 8 -48.36 -7.35 35.59
C GLY A 8 -46.99 -7.08 34.95
N LEU A 9 -46.23 -8.13 34.58
CA LEU A 9 -44.83 -7.99 34.13
C LEU A 9 -44.67 -7.47 32.68
N ARG A 10 -45.65 -7.73 31.80
CA ARG A 10 -45.62 -7.23 30.41
C ARG A 10 -45.88 -5.71 30.32
N SER A 11 -46.64 -5.15 31.25
CA SER A 11 -47.01 -3.72 31.26
C SER A 11 -45.85 -2.81 31.67
N ILE A 12 -44.97 -3.28 32.56
CA ILE A 12 -43.84 -2.51 33.09
C ILE A 12 -42.70 -2.43 32.04
N SER A 13 -42.41 -3.54 31.36
CA SER A 13 -41.42 -3.60 30.27
C SER A 13 -41.77 -2.67 29.10
N HIS A 14 -43.06 -2.57 28.74
CA HIS A 14 -43.52 -1.72 27.65
C HIS A 14 -43.44 -0.22 27.99
N ARG A 15 -43.63 0.15 29.26
CA ARG A 15 -43.51 1.54 29.73
C ARG A 15 -42.06 2.03 29.79
N ILE A 16 -41.11 1.13 30.11
CA ILE A 16 -39.67 1.43 30.07
C ILE A 16 -39.21 1.69 28.63
N PHE A 17 -39.71 0.91 27.65
CA PHE A 17 -39.36 1.12 26.25
C PHE A 17 -40.01 2.37 25.65
N ILE A 18 -41.27 2.68 25.97
CA ILE A 18 -41.98 3.83 25.40
C ILE A 18 -41.52 5.17 26.00
N ILE A 19 -41.10 5.20 27.27
CA ILE A 19 -40.72 6.45 27.95
C ILE A 19 -39.20 6.58 28.09
N GLY A 20 -38.47 5.47 28.30
CA GLY A 20 -37.03 5.50 28.54
C GLY A 20 -36.20 5.84 27.31
N LEU A 21 -36.52 5.26 26.14
CA LEU A 21 -35.82 5.53 24.88
C LEU A 21 -35.92 6.99 24.40
N PRO A 22 -37.11 7.63 24.36
CA PRO A 22 -37.19 9.02 23.93
C PRO A 22 -36.54 9.99 24.93
N VAL A 23 -36.54 9.68 26.24
CA VAL A 23 -35.82 10.48 27.24
C VAL A 23 -34.30 10.35 27.05
N LEU A 24 -33.80 9.14 26.75
CA LEU A 24 -32.37 8.94 26.47
C LEU A 24 -31.92 9.68 25.21
N LEU A 25 -32.74 9.70 24.16
CA LEU A 25 -32.49 10.45 22.93
C LEU A 25 -32.52 11.97 23.17
N LEU A 26 -33.44 12.46 24.01
CA LEU A 26 -33.49 13.87 24.43
C LEU A 26 -32.23 14.27 25.22
N VAL A 27 -31.75 13.40 26.11
CA VAL A 27 -30.49 13.64 26.84
C VAL A 27 -29.29 13.65 25.89
N GLN A 28 -29.23 12.75 24.90
CA GLN A 28 -28.17 12.77 23.88
C GLN A 28 -28.21 14.04 23.01
N LEU A 29 -29.40 14.52 22.66
CA LEU A 29 -29.59 15.78 21.92
C LEU A 29 -29.19 17.01 22.76
N LEU A 30 -29.50 17.00 24.06
CA LEU A 30 -29.10 18.07 24.98
C LEU A 30 -27.58 18.09 25.22
N VAL A 31 -26.94 16.92 25.33
CA VAL A 31 -25.47 16.82 25.39
C VAL A 31 -24.82 17.28 24.09
N SER A 32 -25.47 17.08 22.94
CA SER A 32 -24.99 17.58 21.64
C SER A 32 -25.14 19.10 21.48
N LEU A 33 -26.00 19.74 22.28
CA LEU A 33 -26.24 21.19 22.29
C LEU A 33 -25.42 21.94 23.34
N THR A 34 -24.85 21.24 24.34
CA THR A 34 -24.02 21.83 25.38
C THR A 34 -22.52 21.74 25.11
N VAL A 35 -22.10 21.03 24.04
CA VAL A 35 -20.71 21.09 23.56
C VAL A 35 -20.55 22.35 22.69
N PRO A 36 -19.70 23.32 23.08
CA PRO A 36 -19.47 24.51 22.29
C PRO A 36 -18.91 24.10 20.92
N ARG A 37 -19.60 24.53 19.87
CA ARG A 37 -19.11 24.48 18.50
C ARG A 37 -17.90 25.40 18.41
N ALA A 38 -16.69 24.83 18.45
CA ALA A 38 -15.47 25.56 18.13
C ALA A 38 -15.63 26.13 16.72
N THR A 39 -15.71 27.46 16.62
CA THR A 39 -15.67 28.19 15.37
C THR A 39 -14.31 27.96 14.74
N ASN A 40 -14.31 27.49 13.49
CA ASN A 40 -13.13 27.45 12.63
C ASN A 40 -12.56 28.86 12.52
N ASP A 41 -11.39 29.06 13.12
CA ASP A 41 -10.48 30.11 12.72
C ASP A 41 -9.15 29.47 12.30
N VAL A 42 -8.53 30.12 11.33
CA VAL A 42 -7.42 29.64 10.50
C VAL A 42 -6.13 29.46 11.30
N SER A 43 -5.54 28.26 11.28
CA SER A 43 -4.11 27.99 11.02
C SER A 43 -3.79 26.52 11.33
N GLY A 44 -2.85 25.94 10.58
CA GLY A 44 -2.65 24.50 10.46
C GLY A 44 -2.13 23.80 11.70
N ASP A 45 -2.49 22.53 11.84
CA ASP A 45 -1.75 21.56 12.63
C ASP A 45 -2.04 20.13 12.15
N GLU A 46 -1.02 19.26 12.25
CA GLU A 46 -0.95 17.88 11.74
C GLU A 46 -1.98 16.92 12.38
N PRO A 47 -2.42 15.85 11.67
CA PRO A 47 -3.10 14.76 12.34
C PRO A 47 -2.09 13.85 13.06
N ALA A 48 -2.17 13.83 14.38
CA ALA A 48 -1.44 12.88 15.23
C ALA A 48 -1.82 11.43 14.88
N VAL A 49 -0.87 10.67 14.36
CA VAL A 49 -1.01 9.22 14.15
C VAL A 49 -0.76 8.52 15.49
N LEU A 50 -1.79 7.86 16.01
CA LEU A 50 -1.74 7.12 17.25
C LEU A 50 -1.17 5.71 16.97
N VAL A 51 0.13 5.53 17.20
CA VAL A 51 0.79 4.23 17.13
C VAL A 51 0.47 3.46 18.41
N ILE A 52 -0.29 2.36 18.28
CA ILE A 52 -0.56 1.46 19.40
C ILE A 52 0.55 0.40 19.44
N SER A 53 1.54 0.59 20.31
CA SER A 53 2.48 -0.48 20.68
C SER A 53 1.83 -1.35 21.76
N ILE A 54 1.56 -2.62 21.44
CA ILE A 54 1.07 -3.60 22.41
C ILE A 54 2.29 -4.19 23.13
N GLU A 55 2.65 -3.63 24.27
CA GLU A 55 3.60 -4.25 25.19
C GLU A 55 2.94 -5.39 25.98
N LYS A 56 3.54 -6.57 25.92
CA LYS A 56 3.16 -7.73 26.73
C LYS A 56 3.58 -7.51 28.19
N ARG A 57 2.63 -7.08 29.03
CA ARG A 57 2.84 -6.87 30.47
C ARG A 57 3.11 -8.18 31.22
N GLY A 58 4.38 -8.39 31.59
CA GLY A 58 4.76 -9.21 32.75
C GLY A 58 4.73 -8.33 34.00
N GLY A 59 4.05 -8.78 35.07
CA GLY A 59 3.82 -7.97 36.26
C GLY A 59 5.00 -7.91 37.23
N SER A 60 5.21 -6.75 37.85
CA SER A 60 5.46 -6.56 39.29
C SER A 60 5.43 -5.07 39.63
N ALA A 61 5.14 -4.75 40.90
CA ALA A 61 4.67 -3.47 41.40
C ALA A 61 5.76 -2.55 41.99
N SER A 62 5.33 -1.31 42.32
CA SER A 62 5.95 -0.24 43.16
C SER A 62 6.97 0.67 42.43
N SER A 63 7.08 1.99 42.67
CA SER A 63 6.35 2.99 43.47
C SER A 63 6.71 4.40 42.96
N GLU A 64 5.83 5.36 43.23
CA GLU A 64 5.92 6.82 43.15
C GLU A 64 7.31 7.49 43.11
N VAL A 65 7.49 8.53 42.28
CA VAL A 65 8.01 9.87 42.68
C VAL A 65 7.48 10.95 41.71
N ARG A 66 6.87 12.00 42.28
CA ARG A 66 6.51 13.28 41.66
C ARG A 66 7.73 14.20 41.52
N LYS A 67 7.79 15.03 40.47
CA LYS A 67 8.13 16.47 40.60
C LYS A 67 7.75 17.30 39.38
N ASN A 68 7.38 18.54 39.69
CA ASN A 68 6.70 19.60 38.94
C ASN A 68 7.66 20.58 38.24
N GLU A 69 7.08 21.34 37.31
CA GLU A 69 7.34 22.76 36.92
C GLU A 69 8.71 23.09 36.30
N GLY A 70 8.86 23.97 35.29
CA GLY A 70 7.94 24.88 34.61
C GLY A 70 8.74 25.76 33.61
N ASP A 71 8.04 26.27 32.60
CA ASP A 71 8.26 27.43 31.72
C ASP A 71 9.63 28.14 31.64
N LEU A 72 10.11 28.43 30.41
CA LEU A 72 9.90 29.74 29.74
C LEU A 72 10.68 29.85 28.41
N GLU A 73 10.09 30.61 27.50
CA GLU A 73 10.41 30.92 26.11
C GLU A 73 11.80 31.52 25.78
N SER A 74 12.18 31.37 24.50
CA SER A 74 12.49 32.48 23.56
C SER A 74 13.87 32.46 22.87
N SER A 75 13.84 31.95 21.63
CA SER A 75 14.33 32.60 20.41
C SER A 75 15.84 32.69 20.07
N VAL A 76 16.11 32.32 18.80
CA VAL A 76 17.11 32.85 17.85
C VAL A 76 18.51 32.20 17.79
N PHE A 77 18.68 31.40 16.72
CA PHE A 77 19.87 31.13 15.88
C PHE A 77 21.22 30.76 16.54
N GLY A 78 21.56 29.47 16.44
CA GLY A 78 22.93 28.93 16.55
C GLY A 78 22.87 27.40 16.42
N LEU A 79 23.31 26.85 15.29
CA LEU A 79 24.59 26.14 15.18
C LEU A 79 24.59 24.79 15.93
N TRP A 80 24.42 23.73 15.14
CA TRP A 80 24.80 22.33 15.38
C TRP A 80 25.44 22.04 16.74
N THR A 81 24.67 21.50 17.67
CA THR A 81 25.17 20.61 18.71
C THR A 81 24.18 19.49 18.96
N ASP A 82 24.78 18.33 19.14
CA ASP A 82 24.26 16.99 19.37
C ASP A 82 23.33 16.87 20.60
N GLU A 83 22.73 15.68 20.72
CA GLU A 83 21.86 15.13 21.79
C GLU A 83 20.33 15.23 21.54
N GLY A 84 19.57 14.13 21.49
CA GLY A 84 19.94 12.76 21.79
C GLY A 84 18.88 11.73 21.38
N ASP A 85 19.40 10.56 21.03
CA ASP A 85 18.87 9.25 21.39
C ASP A 85 17.49 8.83 20.83
N SER A 86 17.48 8.47 19.54
CA SER A 86 16.51 7.51 18.96
C SER A 86 17.05 6.80 17.71
N ARG A 87 18.38 6.71 17.56
CA ARG A 87 19.03 6.15 16.35
C ARG A 87 19.54 4.74 16.61
N LEU A 88 19.21 3.83 15.67
CA LEU A 88 19.54 2.39 15.62
C LEU A 88 18.60 1.42 16.34
N THR A 89 17.30 1.49 16.06
CA THR A 89 16.52 0.24 15.99
C THR A 89 16.26 -0.03 14.52
N GLY A 90 16.99 -0.99 13.95
CA GLY A 90 16.76 -1.46 12.58
C GLY A 90 15.31 -1.94 12.42
N TYR A 91 14.83 -1.98 11.20
CA TYR A 91 13.54 -2.61 10.92
C TYR A 91 13.68 -4.11 11.20
N HIS A 92 12.78 -4.67 12.02
CA HIS A 92 12.76 -6.10 12.27
C HIS A 92 12.03 -6.79 11.11
N ASP A 93 12.69 -7.75 10.47
CA ASP A 93 12.00 -8.71 9.61
C ASP A 93 11.22 -9.67 10.54
N GLU A 94 9.90 -9.61 10.49
CA GLU A 94 9.06 -10.43 11.36
C GLU A 94 9.01 -11.92 10.93
N ASN A 95 9.75 -12.34 9.89
CA ASN A 95 9.68 -13.67 9.27
C ASN A 95 11.00 -14.47 9.11
N GLU A 96 11.98 -14.35 10.01
CA GLU A 96 13.14 -15.28 10.04
C GLU A 96 12.81 -16.73 10.50
N LEU A 97 11.56 -17.20 10.36
CA LEU A 97 11.13 -18.50 10.90
C LEU A 97 10.38 -19.41 9.91
N GLU A 98 10.76 -19.45 8.63
CA GLU A 98 10.33 -20.52 7.72
C GLU A 98 11.49 -21.07 6.87
N GLY A 99 12.44 -21.71 7.55
CA GLY A 99 13.42 -22.57 6.91
C GLY A 99 13.65 -23.79 7.76
N LEU A 100 12.84 -24.85 7.58
CA LEU A 100 13.15 -26.28 7.78
C LEU A 100 11.86 -27.12 7.87
N GLN A 101 11.17 -27.34 6.76
CA GLN A 101 10.42 -28.59 6.60
C GLN A 101 10.30 -28.98 5.13
N VAL A 102 11.40 -29.51 4.59
CA VAL A 102 11.37 -30.24 3.33
C VAL A 102 10.71 -31.59 3.60
N ASN A 103 9.40 -31.69 3.36
CA ASN A 103 8.77 -32.98 3.14
C ASN A 103 8.91 -33.31 1.65
N SER A 104 9.77 -34.30 1.39
CA SER A 104 9.87 -35.05 0.15
C SER A 104 8.53 -35.72 -0.16
N ASP A 105 7.79 -35.18 -1.13
CA ASP A 105 6.96 -35.92 -2.11
C ASP A 105 6.01 -34.95 -2.84
N SER A 106 6.56 -34.17 -3.77
CA SER A 106 5.76 -33.65 -4.89
C SER A 106 6.67 -33.29 -6.05
N LEU A 107 6.57 -34.08 -7.11
CA LEU A 107 7.23 -33.86 -8.39
C LEU A 107 6.54 -32.69 -9.11
N VAL A 108 6.79 -31.47 -8.67
CA VAL A 108 6.44 -30.25 -9.40
C VAL A 108 7.75 -29.63 -9.88
N MET A 109 7.79 -29.33 -11.18
CA MET A 109 8.90 -28.74 -11.91
C MET A 109 9.56 -27.62 -11.07
N GLN A 110 10.73 -27.92 -10.50
CA GLN A 110 11.56 -26.95 -9.80
C GLN A 110 12.13 -26.00 -10.86
N THR A 111 11.38 -24.96 -11.20
CA THR A 111 12.01 -23.71 -11.65
C THR A 111 12.89 -23.27 -10.49
N ALA A 112 14.21 -23.35 -10.66
CA ALA A 112 15.17 -22.84 -9.70
C ALA A 112 14.74 -21.40 -9.33
N ALA A 113 14.34 -21.20 -8.08
CA ALA A 113 13.91 -19.89 -7.61
C ALA A 113 15.06 -18.91 -7.83
N ILE A 114 14.83 -17.86 -8.61
CA ILE A 114 15.87 -16.87 -8.89
C ILE A 114 15.98 -16.01 -7.63
N GLU A 115 17.03 -16.21 -6.84
CA GLU A 115 17.23 -15.39 -5.65
C GLU A 115 17.46 -13.91 -6.05
N LEU A 116 16.89 -12.98 -5.28
CA LEU A 116 17.14 -11.56 -5.50
C LEU A 116 18.59 -11.23 -5.14
N VAL A 117 19.39 -10.90 -6.16
CA VAL A 117 20.77 -10.48 -5.95
C VAL A 117 20.82 -9.00 -5.56
N LEU A 118 21.19 -8.72 -4.32
CA LEU A 118 21.41 -7.36 -3.84
C LEU A 118 22.52 -6.68 -4.64
N GLN A 119 22.28 -5.44 -5.04
CA GLN A 119 23.27 -4.61 -5.71
C GLN A 119 24.38 -4.21 -4.73
N PRO A 120 25.62 -3.98 -5.21
CA PRO A 120 26.69 -3.43 -4.37
C PRO A 120 26.27 -2.12 -3.71
N TRP A 121 27.00 -1.72 -2.67
CA TRP A 121 26.80 -0.42 -2.03
C TRP A 121 27.01 0.73 -3.02
N ALA A 122 26.25 1.81 -2.84
CA ALA A 122 26.36 3.03 -3.66
C ALA A 122 27.68 3.80 -3.43
N SER A 123 28.35 3.57 -2.30
CA SER A 123 29.62 4.18 -1.90
C SER A 123 30.59 3.13 -1.34
N GLU A 124 31.83 3.53 -1.03
CA GLU A 124 32.86 2.64 -0.45
C GLU A 124 32.39 1.95 0.85
N HIS A 125 31.54 2.64 1.61
CA HIS A 125 30.92 2.13 2.83
C HIS A 125 29.39 2.27 2.77
N PRO A 126 28.63 1.47 3.54
CA PRO A 126 27.18 1.61 3.64
C PRO A 126 26.79 3.03 4.05
N SER A 127 25.84 3.65 3.33
CA SER A 127 25.40 5.02 3.58
C SER A 127 23.97 5.22 3.12
N PHE A 128 23.09 5.61 4.05
CA PHE A 128 21.69 5.87 3.77
C PHE A 128 21.51 6.93 2.67
N PHE A 129 22.24 8.04 2.75
CA PHE A 129 22.12 9.13 1.77
C PHE A 129 22.64 8.73 0.39
N ALA A 130 23.74 7.98 0.31
CA ALA A 130 24.27 7.51 -0.98
C ALA A 130 23.30 6.54 -1.65
N GLU A 131 22.71 5.63 -0.88
CA GLU A 131 21.70 4.69 -1.35
C GLU A 131 20.42 5.40 -1.79
N LEU A 132 19.94 6.36 -1.00
CA LEU A 132 18.74 7.15 -1.33
C LEU A 132 18.95 7.97 -2.59
N GLN A 133 20.10 8.65 -2.73
CA GLN A 133 20.44 9.40 -3.93
C GLN A 133 20.45 8.49 -5.17
N ARG A 134 21.08 7.32 -5.07
CA ARG A 134 21.12 6.31 -6.14
C ARG A 134 19.72 5.84 -6.53
N LEU A 135 18.87 5.54 -5.55
CA LEU A 135 17.49 5.13 -5.75
C LEU A 135 16.69 6.23 -6.44
N THR A 136 16.70 7.45 -5.90
CA THR A 136 15.96 8.60 -6.45
C THR A 136 16.41 8.91 -7.87
N GLN A 137 17.71 8.92 -8.14
CA GLN A 137 18.22 9.12 -9.49
C GLN A 137 17.73 8.03 -10.45
N PHE A 138 17.71 6.77 -10.01
CA PHE A 138 17.25 5.65 -10.81
C PHE A 138 15.75 5.76 -11.17
N ILE A 139 14.90 6.04 -10.18
CA ILE A 139 13.45 6.09 -10.39
C ILE A 139 12.98 7.38 -11.09
N THR A 140 13.77 8.45 -11.11
CA THR A 140 13.43 9.70 -11.80
C THR A 140 14.00 9.80 -13.22
N THR A 141 14.82 8.84 -13.64
CA THR A 141 15.44 8.82 -14.98
C THR A 141 14.68 7.86 -15.90
N THR A 142 13.78 8.40 -16.74
CA THR A 142 13.03 7.60 -17.73
C THR A 142 13.95 7.01 -18.81
N GLU A 143 13.68 5.76 -19.19
CA GLU A 143 14.49 5.00 -20.15
C GLU A 143 13.92 5.04 -21.57
N VAL A 144 12.59 5.14 -21.68
CA VAL A 144 11.88 5.11 -22.97
C VAL A 144 10.91 6.29 -23.05
N LYS A 145 10.88 6.95 -24.21
CA LYS A 145 9.91 8.01 -24.49
C LYS A 145 8.60 7.40 -24.95
N CYS A 146 7.57 7.42 -24.10
CA CYS A 146 6.25 7.00 -24.51
C CYS A 146 5.48 8.13 -25.21
N SER A 147 4.82 7.84 -26.34
CA SER A 147 4.25 8.85 -27.24
C SER A 147 2.74 9.07 -27.15
N VAL A 148 2.05 8.54 -26.14
CA VAL A 148 0.61 8.80 -25.95
C VAL A 148 0.31 8.92 -24.46
N VAL A 149 0.14 10.16 -23.98
CA VAL A 149 -0.57 10.44 -22.73
C VAL A 149 -2.00 10.72 -23.17
N GLN A 150 -2.90 9.74 -23.06
CA GLN A 150 -4.32 10.03 -23.21
C GLN A 150 -4.79 10.64 -21.89
N ASP A 151 -4.94 11.97 -21.88
CA ASP A 151 -5.86 12.62 -20.96
C ASP A 151 -7.27 12.17 -21.33
N SER A 152 -8.04 11.71 -20.35
CA SER A 152 -9.40 11.19 -20.54
C SER A 152 -10.45 12.23 -20.96
N ASP A 153 -10.04 13.45 -21.27
CA ASP A 153 -10.91 14.45 -21.88
C ASP A 153 -10.09 15.33 -22.83
N GLY A 154 -10.54 15.45 -24.07
CA GLY A 154 -9.97 16.36 -25.07
C GLY A 154 -10.17 17.85 -24.77
N ASN A 155 -10.32 18.21 -23.49
CA ASN A 155 -10.39 19.57 -22.99
C ASN A 155 -9.30 19.73 -21.92
N GLN A 156 -8.61 20.86 -21.96
CA GLN A 156 -7.73 21.33 -20.88
C GLN A 156 -8.52 21.35 -19.56
N SER A 157 -8.48 20.23 -18.84
CA SER A 157 -8.93 20.14 -17.48
C SER A 157 -7.72 20.45 -16.62
N THR A 158 -7.90 21.41 -15.73
CA THR A 158 -7.00 21.72 -14.62
C THR A 158 -6.98 20.55 -13.63
N HIS A 159 -6.52 19.37 -14.06
CA HIS A 159 -6.16 18.29 -13.15
C HIS A 159 -4.72 18.53 -12.68
N SER A 160 -4.56 18.56 -11.35
CA SER A 160 -3.26 18.72 -10.70
C SER A 160 -2.24 17.73 -11.29
N PRO A 161 -0.98 18.13 -11.52
CA PRO A 161 0.04 17.33 -12.24
C PRO A 161 0.41 15.97 -11.61
N GLY A 162 -0.22 15.55 -10.53
CA GLY A 162 0.16 14.40 -9.69
C GLY A 162 -0.71 13.15 -9.82
N HIS A 163 -1.54 13.02 -10.87
CA HIS A 163 -2.48 11.88 -11.03
C HIS A 163 -2.55 11.33 -12.47
N LEU A 164 -1.50 11.50 -13.26
CA LEU A 164 -1.46 10.96 -14.61
C LEU A 164 -0.83 9.57 -14.58
N ASP A 165 -1.67 8.54 -14.48
CA ASP A 165 -1.26 7.17 -14.80
C ASP A 165 -0.89 7.12 -16.28
N VAL A 166 0.40 7.30 -16.60
CA VAL A 166 0.85 7.30 -17.99
C VAL A 166 0.78 5.88 -18.55
N LEU A 167 -0.25 5.65 -19.36
CA LEU A 167 -0.46 4.44 -20.14
C LEU A 167 0.35 4.50 -21.42
N CYS A 168 1.14 3.47 -21.69
CA CYS A 168 2.01 3.52 -22.85
C CYS A 168 1.44 2.75 -24.04
N ILE A 169 0.56 3.43 -24.77
CA ILE A 169 -0.35 2.73 -25.70
C ILE A 169 0.36 2.12 -26.92
N ASN A 170 1.56 2.61 -27.26
CA ASN A 170 2.28 2.15 -28.45
C ASN A 170 2.90 0.75 -28.31
N HIS A 171 2.95 0.17 -27.10
CA HIS A 171 3.70 -1.05 -26.81
C HIS A 171 2.85 -2.28 -26.49
N TRP A 172 1.53 -2.18 -26.55
CA TRP A 172 0.62 -3.29 -26.34
C TRP A 172 -0.26 -3.48 -27.58
N LYS A 173 -0.60 -4.72 -27.91
CA LYS A 173 -1.42 -5.06 -29.07
C LYS A 173 -2.88 -4.65 -28.83
N GLY A 174 -3.14 -3.35 -28.84
CA GLY A 174 -4.50 -2.84 -28.76
C GLY A 174 -5.30 -3.19 -30.01
N LYS A 175 -6.37 -3.98 -29.85
CA LYS A 175 -7.72 -3.54 -30.26
C LYS A 175 -8.86 -4.50 -29.85
N TRP A 176 -8.60 -5.74 -29.42
CA TRP A 176 -9.60 -6.65 -28.87
C TRP A 176 -8.95 -7.65 -27.90
N GLY A 177 -9.49 -7.79 -26.69
CA GLY A 177 -9.08 -8.84 -25.74
C GLY A 177 -7.88 -8.51 -24.84
N CYS A 178 -7.64 -7.24 -24.52
CA CYS A 178 -6.68 -6.89 -23.47
C CYS A 178 -7.23 -7.14 -22.07
N VAL A 179 -6.34 -7.47 -21.13
CA VAL A 179 -6.68 -7.68 -19.71
C VAL A 179 -5.99 -6.62 -18.85
N ALA A 180 -6.79 -5.91 -18.06
CA ALA A 180 -6.30 -4.88 -17.14
C ALA A 180 -6.68 -5.19 -15.69
N TYR A 181 -5.70 -5.17 -14.80
CA TYR A 181 -5.87 -5.43 -13.37
C TYR A 181 -5.58 -4.17 -12.55
N SER A 182 -6.42 -3.89 -11.56
CA SER A 182 -6.20 -2.85 -10.55
C SER A 182 -6.21 -3.46 -9.14
N PHE A 183 -5.14 -3.22 -8.38
CA PHE A 183 -5.03 -3.48 -6.95
C PHE A 183 -4.74 -2.16 -6.23
N SER A 184 -5.74 -1.55 -5.58
CA SER A 184 -5.58 -0.26 -4.87
C SER A 184 -6.23 -0.30 -3.49
N LEU A 185 -5.45 -0.04 -2.43
CA LEU A 185 -5.97 0.07 -1.05
C LEU A 185 -6.52 1.45 -0.76
N ASP A 186 -6.02 2.46 -1.47
CA ASP A 186 -6.38 3.86 -1.28
C ASP A 186 -7.66 4.26 -2.05
N GLY A 187 -8.15 3.37 -2.92
CA GLY A 187 -9.36 3.55 -3.71
C GLY A 187 -9.23 4.60 -4.82
N LYS A 188 -8.02 5.06 -5.15
CA LYS A 188 -7.77 6.10 -6.17
C LYS A 188 -7.51 5.52 -7.56
N ASP A 189 -8.20 4.44 -7.90
CA ASP A 189 -8.05 3.72 -9.17
C ASP A 189 -9.10 4.03 -10.23
N ALA A 190 -10.09 4.88 -9.93
CA ALA A 190 -11.18 5.22 -10.85
C ALA A 190 -10.70 5.70 -12.24
N ALA A 191 -9.76 6.65 -12.29
CA ALA A 191 -9.25 7.19 -13.55
C ALA A 191 -8.54 6.11 -14.41
N PHE A 192 -7.81 5.20 -13.77
CA PHE A 192 -7.19 4.06 -14.45
C PHE A 192 -8.25 3.13 -15.03
N LEU A 193 -9.25 2.76 -14.22
CA LEU A 193 -10.34 1.86 -14.62
C LEU A 193 -11.13 2.41 -15.81
N ASP A 194 -11.50 3.70 -15.77
CA ASP A 194 -12.21 4.38 -16.86
C ASP A 194 -11.39 4.38 -18.15
N THR A 195 -10.08 4.64 -18.05
CA THR A 195 -9.20 4.65 -19.22
C THR A 195 -9.04 3.26 -19.84
N MET A 196 -8.96 2.21 -19.01
CA MET A 196 -8.90 0.82 -19.49
C MET A 196 -10.21 0.35 -20.11
N LEU A 197 -11.36 0.79 -19.58
CA LEU A 197 -12.66 0.54 -20.20
C LEU A 197 -12.77 1.25 -21.55
N TYR A 198 -12.36 2.51 -21.63
CA TYR A 198 -12.36 3.28 -22.88
C TYR A 198 -11.45 2.65 -23.94
N ALA A 199 -10.32 2.08 -23.50
CA ALA A 199 -9.41 1.32 -24.37
C ALA A 199 -9.97 -0.06 -24.81
N GLY A 200 -11.12 -0.49 -24.27
CA GLY A 200 -11.81 -1.73 -24.65
C GLY A 200 -11.27 -2.99 -23.96
N CYS A 201 -10.64 -2.87 -22.79
CA CYS A 201 -10.13 -4.02 -22.05
C CYS A 201 -11.18 -4.73 -21.21
N GLU A 202 -10.90 -5.99 -20.95
CA GLU A 202 -11.46 -6.70 -19.82
C GLU A 202 -10.82 -6.18 -18.53
N VAL A 203 -11.59 -5.43 -17.73
CA VAL A 203 -11.10 -4.71 -16.55
C VAL A 203 -11.51 -5.45 -15.27
N HIS A 204 -10.52 -5.75 -14.44
CA HIS A 204 -10.68 -6.40 -13.14
C HIS A 204 -10.18 -5.48 -12.03
N ARG A 205 -11.04 -5.25 -11.04
CA ARG A 205 -10.71 -4.53 -9.81
C ARG A 205 -10.66 -5.52 -8.65
N PHE A 206 -9.58 -5.50 -7.89
CA PHE A 206 -9.38 -6.34 -6.72
C PHE A 206 -9.32 -5.46 -5.48
N ASP A 207 -10.36 -5.55 -4.64
CA ASP A 207 -10.50 -4.76 -3.41
C ASP A 207 -11.13 -5.63 -2.30
N PRO A 208 -10.38 -5.96 -1.22
CA PRO A 208 -10.87 -6.80 -0.12
C PRO A 208 -11.95 -6.11 0.71
N SER A 209 -12.04 -4.78 0.70
CA SER A 209 -13.04 -4.05 1.46
C SER A 209 -14.45 -4.26 0.91
N GLY A 210 -14.55 -4.64 -0.38
CA GLY A 210 -15.81 -4.76 -1.09
C GLY A 210 -16.57 -3.44 -1.18
N ARG A 211 -15.91 -2.30 -0.95
CA ARG A 211 -16.48 -0.96 -1.09
C ARG A 211 -16.53 -0.60 -2.57
N GLY A 212 -17.42 -1.26 -3.29
CA GLY A 212 -17.81 -0.80 -4.62
C GLY A 212 -18.57 0.52 -4.47
N ILE A 213 -17.93 1.62 -4.85
CA ILE A 213 -18.67 2.74 -5.44
C ILE A 213 -19.51 2.13 -6.59
N ARG A 214 -20.68 2.69 -6.90
CA ARG A 214 -21.52 2.20 -8.02
C ARG A 214 -20.78 2.45 -9.35
N GLU A 215 -19.86 1.56 -9.66
CA GLU A 215 -19.04 1.56 -10.86
C GLU A 215 -19.87 1.03 -12.05
N PRO A 216 -19.49 1.38 -13.29
CA PRO A 216 -20.14 0.83 -14.48
C PRO A 216 -20.11 -0.71 -14.46
N ALA A 217 -21.21 -1.33 -14.90
CA ALA A 217 -21.40 -2.79 -14.89
C ALA A 217 -20.35 -3.57 -15.71
N SER A 218 -19.51 -2.88 -16.48
CA SER A 218 -18.41 -3.43 -17.27
C SER A 218 -17.16 -3.80 -16.44
N ILE A 219 -17.02 -3.31 -15.20
CA ILE A 219 -15.88 -3.64 -14.33
C ILE A 219 -16.17 -4.91 -13.53
N LYS A 220 -15.28 -5.90 -13.63
CA LYS A 220 -15.35 -7.13 -12.84
C LYS A 220 -14.70 -6.90 -11.49
N ASN A 221 -15.52 -6.79 -10.45
CA ASN A 221 -15.06 -6.53 -9.08
C ASN A 221 -14.83 -7.86 -8.33
N HIS A 222 -13.68 -7.96 -7.67
CA HIS A 222 -13.25 -9.15 -6.92
C HIS A 222 -12.91 -8.74 -5.50
N ARG A 223 -13.38 -9.52 -4.52
CA ARG A 223 -13.04 -9.31 -3.10
C ARG A 223 -11.75 -10.04 -2.74
N ALA A 224 -10.68 -9.81 -3.48
CA ALA A 224 -9.40 -10.48 -3.29
C ALA A 224 -8.27 -9.44 -3.22
N TRP A 225 -7.11 -9.86 -2.73
CA TRP A 225 -5.92 -9.01 -2.67
C TRP A 225 -4.65 -9.80 -3.00
N LEU A 226 -3.55 -9.08 -3.31
CA LEU A 226 -2.25 -9.68 -3.61
C LEU A 226 -1.52 -10.13 -2.34
N ASP A 227 -0.93 -11.32 -2.41
CA ASP A 227 0.04 -11.82 -1.43
C ASP A 227 1.34 -12.24 -2.11
N TRP A 228 2.45 -12.11 -1.37
CA TRP A 228 3.76 -12.62 -1.77
C TRP A 228 4.01 -14.02 -1.22
N ARG A 229 3.28 -14.41 -0.16
CA ARG A 229 3.36 -15.73 0.45
C ARG A 229 2.68 -16.76 -0.43
N ASN A 230 3.03 -18.02 -0.22
CA ASN A 230 2.36 -19.13 -0.88
C ASN A 230 1.19 -19.56 0.01
N PRO A 231 -0.06 -19.10 -0.24
CA PRO A 231 -1.18 -19.60 0.54
C PRO A 231 -1.27 -21.11 0.32
N LEU A 232 -1.53 -21.86 1.39
CA LEU A 232 -2.00 -23.24 1.27
C LEU A 232 -3.15 -23.25 0.25
N ARG A 233 -3.12 -24.15 -0.71
CA ARG A 233 -4.04 -24.16 -1.86
C ARG A 233 -5.51 -24.12 -1.38
N HIS A 234 -6.18 -22.98 -1.57
CA HIS A 234 -7.63 -22.86 -1.39
C HIS A 234 -8.30 -22.64 -2.75
N ALA A 235 -9.43 -23.31 -2.95
CA ALA A 235 -10.15 -23.35 -4.21
C ALA A 235 -10.99 -22.07 -4.44
N GLY A 236 -10.65 -21.32 -5.50
CA GLY A 236 -11.42 -20.20 -6.07
C GLY A 236 -11.13 -18.81 -5.48
N LEU A 237 -11.39 -17.74 -6.27
CA LEU A 237 -11.30 -16.32 -5.89
C LEU A 237 -12.43 -15.84 -4.96
N VAL A 238 -12.91 -16.72 -4.07
CA VAL A 238 -14.09 -16.42 -3.26
C VAL A 238 -13.68 -15.97 -1.86
N GLY A 239 -13.95 -14.69 -1.56
CA GLY A 239 -13.76 -14.11 -0.23
C GLY A 239 -12.46 -13.33 -0.08
N ASN A 240 -12.32 -12.62 1.05
CA ASN A 240 -11.23 -11.69 1.37
C ASN A 240 -9.90 -12.42 1.69
N VAL A 241 -9.48 -13.31 0.80
CA VAL A 241 -8.28 -14.13 0.98
C VAL A 241 -7.14 -13.52 0.16
N PRO A 242 -5.91 -13.47 0.71
CA PRO A 242 -4.73 -13.11 -0.04
C PRO A 242 -4.39 -14.18 -1.10
N HIS A 243 -4.08 -13.76 -2.32
CA HIS A 243 -3.75 -14.66 -3.43
C HIS A 243 -2.48 -14.20 -4.16
N ARG A 244 -1.69 -15.16 -4.67
CA ARG A 244 -0.61 -14.81 -5.60
C ARG A 244 -1.21 -14.38 -6.94
N LEU A 245 -0.51 -13.50 -7.64
CA LEU A 245 -0.96 -13.04 -8.96
C LEU A 245 -1.19 -14.19 -9.94
N LEU A 246 -0.33 -15.21 -9.93
CA LEU A 246 -0.49 -16.39 -10.80
C LEU A 246 -1.78 -17.17 -10.50
N ASP A 247 -2.16 -17.32 -9.22
CA ASP A 247 -3.41 -18.00 -8.85
C ASP A 247 -4.63 -17.20 -9.31
N ILE A 248 -4.57 -15.87 -9.17
CA ILE A 248 -5.59 -14.94 -9.67
C ILE A 248 -5.73 -15.09 -11.19
N MET A 249 -4.60 -15.06 -11.91
CA MET A 249 -4.58 -15.22 -13.37
C MET A 249 -5.15 -16.58 -13.80
N ASP A 250 -4.73 -17.68 -13.16
CA ASP A 250 -5.18 -19.03 -13.50
C ASP A 250 -6.68 -19.21 -13.25
N SER A 251 -7.19 -18.70 -12.12
CA SER A 251 -8.63 -18.79 -11.79
C SER A 251 -9.52 -17.97 -12.73
N LEU A 252 -8.98 -16.90 -13.34
CA LEU A 252 -9.66 -16.08 -14.34
C LEU A 252 -9.40 -16.55 -15.77
N GLY A 253 -8.52 -17.53 -15.98
CA GLY A 253 -8.15 -18.05 -17.30
C GLY A 253 -7.24 -17.11 -18.10
N HIS A 254 -6.51 -16.21 -17.43
CA HIS A 254 -5.65 -15.22 -18.08
C HIS A 254 -4.21 -15.70 -18.20
N THR A 255 -3.70 -15.73 -19.43
CA THR A 255 -2.30 -16.08 -19.67
C THR A 255 -1.37 -14.87 -19.59
N MET A 256 -1.87 -13.65 -19.72
CA MET A 256 -1.07 -12.42 -19.65
C MET A 256 -1.93 -11.30 -19.11
N VAL A 257 -1.32 -10.36 -18.38
CA VAL A 257 -1.94 -9.10 -17.97
C VAL A 257 -1.27 -8.00 -18.78
N ASP A 258 -2.07 -7.27 -19.56
CA ASP A 258 -1.55 -6.21 -20.42
C ASP A 258 -1.17 -4.98 -19.60
N VAL A 259 -2.02 -4.58 -18.67
CA VAL A 259 -1.76 -3.45 -17.78
C VAL A 259 -2.14 -3.83 -16.35
N LEU A 260 -1.16 -3.83 -15.46
CA LEU A 260 -1.37 -4.05 -14.04
C LEU A 260 -1.04 -2.76 -13.30
N ARG A 261 -2.02 -2.19 -12.60
CA ARG A 261 -1.82 -1.11 -11.63
C ARG A 261 -1.82 -1.67 -10.21
N MET A 262 -0.83 -1.30 -9.40
CA MET A 262 -0.81 -1.62 -7.98
C MET A 262 -0.36 -0.47 -7.08
N ASP A 263 -1.13 -0.28 -6.01
CA ASP A 263 -0.91 0.63 -4.90
C ASP A 263 -1.30 -0.12 -3.61
N LEU A 264 -0.30 -0.64 -2.90
CA LEU A 264 -0.45 -1.66 -1.85
C LEU A 264 0.12 -1.18 -0.49
N GLU A 265 0.25 0.13 -0.29
CA GLU A 265 0.67 0.74 0.98
C GLU A 265 1.95 0.12 1.58
N SER A 266 3.02 0.00 0.79
CA SER A 266 4.34 -0.56 1.15
C SER A 266 4.47 -2.09 1.09
N ALA A 267 3.40 -2.82 0.73
CA ALA A 267 3.49 -4.26 0.43
C ALA A 267 4.12 -4.53 -0.94
N GLU A 268 4.30 -3.51 -1.78
CA GLU A 268 4.82 -3.66 -3.14
C GLU A 268 6.22 -4.27 -3.13
N TRP A 269 7.05 -3.95 -2.13
CA TRP A 269 8.42 -4.43 -2.03
C TRP A 269 8.52 -5.96 -1.98
N ARG A 270 7.74 -6.62 -1.12
CA ARG A 270 7.74 -8.09 -1.02
C ARG A 270 6.99 -8.76 -2.17
N ILE A 271 5.94 -8.12 -2.69
CA ILE A 271 5.26 -8.59 -3.91
C ILE A 271 6.22 -8.63 -5.11
N LEU A 272 6.96 -7.55 -5.33
CA LEU A 272 7.93 -7.46 -6.43
C LEU A 272 9.07 -8.45 -6.25
N GLU A 273 9.61 -8.59 -5.04
CA GLU A 273 10.63 -9.59 -4.76
C GLU A 273 10.14 -11.01 -5.08
N SER A 274 8.92 -11.35 -4.68
CA SER A 274 8.29 -12.64 -4.99
C SER A 274 8.14 -12.83 -6.50
N TRP A 275 7.66 -11.82 -7.23
CA TRP A 275 7.51 -11.87 -8.69
C TRP A 275 8.84 -11.97 -9.45
N ILE A 276 9.92 -11.44 -8.89
CA ILE A 276 11.28 -11.61 -9.41
C ILE A 276 11.70 -13.06 -9.24
N LYS A 277 11.49 -13.62 -8.03
CA LYS A 277 11.89 -14.98 -7.67
C LYS A 277 11.19 -16.08 -8.47
N ASP A 278 9.90 -15.92 -8.70
CA ASP A 278 9.06 -16.91 -9.38
C ASP A 278 8.89 -16.67 -10.90
N GLY A 279 9.40 -15.54 -11.41
CA GLY A 279 9.31 -15.18 -12.82
C GLY A 279 7.96 -14.61 -13.28
N THR A 280 7.04 -14.32 -12.36
CA THR A 280 5.70 -13.76 -12.62
C THR A 280 5.75 -12.50 -13.49
N LEU A 281 6.80 -11.68 -13.35
CA LEU A 281 6.97 -10.46 -14.15
C LEU A 281 6.81 -10.70 -15.66
N ARG A 282 7.23 -11.86 -16.18
CA ARG A 282 7.12 -12.22 -17.61
C ARG A 282 5.68 -12.26 -18.12
N ARG A 283 4.71 -12.37 -17.21
CA ARG A 283 3.27 -12.42 -17.50
C ARG A 283 2.61 -11.03 -17.48
N ILE A 284 3.40 -9.96 -17.31
CA ILE A 284 2.95 -8.56 -17.25
C ILE A 284 3.63 -7.78 -18.39
N ASN A 285 2.84 -7.08 -19.21
CA ASN A 285 3.34 -6.21 -20.29
C ASN A 285 3.64 -4.80 -19.80
N GLN A 286 2.70 -4.18 -19.08
CA GLN A 286 2.88 -2.87 -18.44
C GLN A 286 2.55 -2.96 -16.95
N LEU A 287 3.47 -2.46 -16.12
CA LEU A 287 3.33 -2.39 -14.67
C LEU A 287 3.32 -0.92 -14.24
N ILE A 288 2.21 -0.48 -13.65
CA ILE A 288 2.07 0.82 -13.00
C ILE A 288 2.08 0.57 -11.50
N LEU A 289 3.05 1.13 -10.81
CA LEU A 289 3.36 0.83 -9.42
C LEU A 289 3.50 2.12 -8.62
N THR A 290 2.74 2.28 -7.55
CA THR A 290 3.05 3.27 -6.51
C THR A 290 4.00 2.64 -5.49
N ILE A 291 5.24 3.11 -5.39
CA ILE A 291 6.14 2.73 -4.30
C ILE A 291 5.98 3.68 -3.12
N HIS A 292 5.96 3.12 -1.91
CA HIS A 292 5.90 3.86 -0.66
C HIS A 292 7.24 3.76 0.08
N MET A 293 7.77 4.90 0.51
CA MET A 293 9.13 5.00 1.09
C MET A 293 9.14 5.56 2.52
N GLN A 294 7.98 5.93 3.07
CA GLN A 294 7.85 6.49 4.43
C GLN A 294 8.31 5.54 5.56
N TRP A 295 8.31 4.22 5.31
CA TRP A 295 8.87 3.17 6.16
C TRP A 295 9.34 2.00 5.29
N ALA A 296 10.02 1.00 5.88
CA ALA A 296 10.71 -0.06 5.14
C ALA A 296 9.81 -0.92 4.23
N GLY A 297 8.54 -1.05 4.59
CA GLY A 297 7.60 -1.97 3.97
C GLY A 297 7.44 -3.27 4.76
N PHE A 298 6.37 -4.01 4.45
CA PHE A 298 6.00 -5.20 5.21
C PHE A 298 7.11 -6.24 5.14
N GLU A 299 7.50 -6.75 6.30
CA GLU A 299 8.57 -7.75 6.46
C GLU A 299 9.93 -7.28 5.94
N VAL A 300 10.14 -6.03 5.55
CA VAL A 300 11.47 -5.57 5.10
C VAL A 300 12.28 -5.16 6.33
N GLY A 301 13.27 -5.97 6.69
CA GLY A 301 14.17 -5.71 7.82
C GLY A 301 15.53 -5.14 7.43
N GLY A 302 16.33 -4.78 8.45
CA GLY A 302 17.70 -4.28 8.33
C GLY A 302 17.87 -2.84 8.81
N VAL A 303 19.10 -2.35 8.78
CA VAL A 303 19.39 -0.92 8.99
C VAL A 303 18.98 -0.10 7.76
N GLU A 304 18.84 1.21 7.92
CA GLU A 304 18.21 2.08 6.91
C GLU A 304 18.89 1.99 5.53
N GLU A 305 20.22 1.96 5.48
CA GLU A 305 20.97 1.81 4.24
C GLU A 305 20.78 0.42 3.58
N GLU A 306 20.57 -0.62 4.37
CA GLU A 306 20.26 -1.96 3.85
C GLU A 306 18.87 -2.00 3.21
N VAL A 307 17.90 -1.35 3.85
CA VAL A 307 16.52 -1.24 3.34
C VAL A 307 16.50 -0.49 2.02
N VAL A 308 17.17 0.67 1.92
CA VAL A 308 17.21 1.44 0.67
C VAL A 308 17.99 0.70 -0.42
N ARG A 309 19.09 0.01 -0.07
CA ARG A 309 19.82 -0.86 -1.02
C ARG A 309 18.93 -1.99 -1.53
N PHE A 310 18.11 -2.60 -0.67
CA PHE A 310 17.14 -3.62 -1.06
C PHE A 310 16.10 -3.06 -2.03
N TRP A 311 15.50 -1.91 -1.74
CA TRP A 311 14.56 -1.23 -2.65
C TRP A 311 15.17 -0.97 -4.03
N TYR A 312 16.39 -0.42 -4.08
CA TYR A 312 17.11 -0.23 -5.33
C TYR A 312 17.33 -1.55 -6.07
N SER A 313 17.69 -2.61 -5.35
CA SER A 313 17.95 -3.94 -5.94
C SER A 313 16.69 -4.55 -6.54
N VAL A 314 15.53 -4.40 -5.89
CA VAL A 314 14.22 -4.83 -6.41
C VAL A 314 13.90 -4.11 -7.72
N LEU A 315 13.97 -2.78 -7.75
CA LEU A 315 13.65 -2.01 -8.96
C LEU A 315 14.69 -2.24 -10.08
N LYS A 316 15.96 -2.46 -9.72
CA LYS A 316 17.00 -2.85 -10.68
C LYS A 316 16.70 -4.22 -11.30
N ALA A 317 16.20 -5.17 -10.51
CA ALA A 317 15.80 -6.48 -10.98
C ALA A 317 14.57 -6.42 -11.91
N LEU A 318 13.63 -5.48 -11.69
CA LEU A 318 12.57 -5.20 -12.68
C LEU A 318 13.17 -4.83 -14.03
N ARG A 319 14.16 -3.93 -14.04
CA ARG A 319 14.85 -3.55 -15.28
C ARG A 319 15.52 -4.75 -15.96
N ILE A 320 16.22 -5.58 -15.19
CA ILE A 320 16.90 -6.78 -15.69
C ILE A 320 15.89 -7.81 -16.23
N SER A 321 14.66 -7.84 -15.70
CA SER A 321 13.57 -8.70 -16.20
C SER A 321 12.99 -8.28 -17.57
N GLY A 322 13.51 -7.20 -18.16
CA GLY A 322 13.10 -6.69 -19.46
C GLY A 322 11.98 -5.65 -19.41
N LEU A 323 11.68 -5.10 -18.23
CA LEU A 323 10.83 -3.92 -18.06
C LEU A 323 11.69 -2.64 -18.13
N GLN A 324 11.16 -1.57 -18.70
CA GLN A 324 11.85 -0.29 -18.82
C GLN A 324 10.95 0.84 -18.32
N LEU A 325 11.51 1.74 -17.53
CA LEU A 325 10.78 2.86 -16.96
C LEU A 325 10.40 3.86 -18.06
N VAL A 326 9.12 4.16 -18.21
CA VAL A 326 8.60 5.16 -19.16
C VAL A 326 8.11 6.43 -18.48
N HIS A 327 7.71 6.34 -17.22
CA HIS A 327 7.18 7.48 -16.48
C HIS A 327 7.45 7.34 -14.99
N SER A 328 7.68 8.49 -14.35
CA SER A 328 7.78 8.63 -12.90
C SER A 328 7.12 9.94 -12.49
N ALA A 329 6.17 9.86 -11.56
CA ALA A 329 5.57 11.00 -10.88
C ALA A 329 5.77 10.85 -9.38
N HIS A 330 6.14 11.93 -8.71
CA HIS A 330 6.22 11.92 -7.25
C HIS A 330 4.83 12.11 -6.63
N GLY A 331 4.59 11.41 -5.53
CA GLY A 331 3.44 11.62 -4.67
C GLY A 331 3.67 12.72 -3.64
N PRO A 332 2.68 12.95 -2.77
CA PRO A 332 2.79 13.90 -1.66
C PRO A 332 3.74 13.39 -0.56
N GLY A 333 4.13 14.31 0.33
CA GLY A 333 4.95 13.99 1.50
C GLY A 333 6.45 14.00 1.22
N HIS A 334 7.23 14.14 2.30
CA HIS A 334 8.69 14.32 2.26
C HIS A 334 9.38 13.43 3.31
N ILE A 335 8.81 12.25 3.56
CA ILE A 335 9.28 11.31 4.60
C ILE A 335 9.83 10.06 3.92
N VAL A 336 11.09 9.73 4.22
CA VAL A 336 11.73 8.47 3.79
C VAL A 336 12.30 7.77 5.02
N LEU A 337 11.90 6.52 5.27
CA LEU A 337 12.26 5.76 6.47
C LEU A 337 12.16 6.60 7.76
N ARG A 338 11.02 7.27 7.96
CA ARG A 338 10.75 8.19 9.10
C ARG A 338 11.59 9.47 9.14
N HIS A 339 12.52 9.70 8.21
CA HIS A 339 13.26 10.96 8.08
C HIS A 339 12.51 11.96 7.23
N LYS A 340 12.30 13.17 7.74
CA LYS A 340 11.78 14.30 6.96
C LYS A 340 12.90 14.93 6.14
N LEU A 341 12.87 14.77 4.82
CA LEU A 341 13.91 15.21 3.89
C LEU A 341 13.28 16.10 2.81
N ALA A 342 13.63 17.39 2.78
CA ALA A 342 12.97 18.41 1.96
C ALA A 342 12.98 18.10 0.45
N ASP A 343 14.09 17.57 -0.06
CA ASP A 343 14.28 17.25 -1.48
C ASP A 343 13.91 15.79 -1.82
N SER A 344 13.11 15.14 -0.97
CA SER A 344 12.64 13.77 -1.16
C SER A 344 11.12 13.72 -1.25
N HIS A 345 10.58 12.58 -1.69
CA HIS A 345 9.14 12.34 -1.71
C HIS A 345 8.81 11.02 -1.00
N SER A 346 7.66 10.97 -0.31
CA SER A 346 7.24 9.77 0.43
C SER A 346 6.78 8.63 -0.49
N SER A 347 6.39 8.93 -1.72
CA SER A 347 5.96 7.93 -2.70
C SER A 347 6.24 8.37 -4.13
N TYR A 348 6.26 7.39 -5.03
CA TYR A 348 6.41 7.59 -6.47
C TYR A 348 5.51 6.63 -7.24
N THR A 349 4.78 7.14 -8.23
CA THR A 349 4.08 6.33 -9.23
C THR A 349 4.99 6.12 -10.43
N LEU A 350 5.35 4.86 -10.68
CA LEU A 350 6.30 4.43 -11.69
C LEU A 350 5.58 3.56 -12.73
N SER A 351 5.70 3.91 -14.01
CA SER A 351 5.15 3.14 -15.12
C SER A 351 6.27 2.46 -15.89
N TRP A 352 6.20 1.15 -15.99
CA TRP A 352 7.20 0.28 -16.62
C TRP A 352 6.58 -0.51 -17.76
N ILE A 353 7.28 -0.61 -18.89
CA ILE A 353 6.83 -1.39 -20.06
C ILE A 353 7.82 -2.48 -20.43
N ARG A 354 7.31 -3.57 -20.97
CA ARG A 354 8.13 -4.63 -21.56
C ARG A 354 8.53 -4.24 -22.98
N THR A 355 9.83 -4.10 -23.24
CA THR A 355 10.35 -3.69 -24.57
C THR A 355 11.04 -4.80 -25.35
N SER A 356 11.24 -5.98 -24.75
CA SER A 356 11.80 -7.14 -25.44
C SER A 356 10.71 -8.04 -26.00
N GLU A 357 10.81 -8.39 -27.28
CA GLU A 357 10.19 -9.63 -27.78
C GLU A 357 10.88 -10.79 -27.05
N GLN A 358 10.16 -11.48 -26.17
CA GLN A 358 10.69 -12.72 -25.57
C GLN A 358 10.93 -13.72 -26.71
N PRO A 359 12.08 -14.42 -26.77
CA PRO A 359 12.19 -15.58 -27.63
C PRO A 359 11.12 -16.59 -27.21
N ARG A 360 10.31 -17.01 -28.18
CA ARG A 360 9.22 -17.99 -27.99
C ARG A 360 9.74 -19.33 -27.52
#